data_AF-A0A0M6XTF4-F1
#
_entry.id   AF-A0A0M6XTF4-F1
#
_cell.length_a   1.000
_cell.length_b   1.000
_cell.length_c   1.000
_cell.angle_alpha   90.00
_cell.angle_beta   90.00
_cell.angle_gamma   90.00
#
_symmetry.space_group_name_H-M   'P 1'
#
loop_
_entity.id
_entity.type
_entity.pdbx_description
1 polymer ?
#
loop_
_entity_poly.entity_id
_entity_poly.type
_entity_poly.pdbx_seq_one_letter_code
_entity_poly.pdbx_strand_id
1 'polypeptide(L)'
;MTIGELEKRAGVGPTIEDRAAFWKPFHRLPATEVIDAGARALRGAALLAELPHAGTLTTEQRIALARYAVLRGPDWKEALRGDWMAARSEPALHRLRNTHGPAWLAGLAMPEARP
;
A
#
# COMPACT_ATOMS: atom_id res chain seq x y z
N MET A 1 -11.15 16.09 -1.17
CA MET A 1 -9.70 15.81 -1.23
C MET A 1 -9.38 15.30 -2.63
N THR A 2 -8.42 15.92 -3.30
CA THR A 2 -8.03 15.59 -4.68
C THR A 2 -7.02 14.43 -4.72
N ILE A 3 -6.80 13.86 -5.90
CA ILE A 3 -5.75 12.84 -6.11
C ILE A 3 -4.35 13.39 -5.79
N GLY A 4 -4.04 14.62 -6.20
CA GLY A 4 -2.73 15.22 -5.91
C GLY A 4 -2.49 15.46 -4.41
N GLU A 5 -3.53 15.85 -3.66
CA GLU A 5 -3.45 15.95 -2.19
C GLU A 5 -3.21 14.59 -1.55
N LEU A 6 -3.86 13.54 -2.07
CA LEU A 6 -3.67 12.16 -1.63
C LEU A 6 -2.26 11.64 -1.93
N GLU A 7 -1.72 11.90 -3.12
CA GLU A 7 -0.34 11.58 -3.50
C GLU A 7 0.66 12.20 -2.52
N LYS A 8 0.51 13.50 -2.24
CA LYS A 8 1.36 14.21 -1.27
C LYS A 8 1.26 13.63 0.14
N ARG A 9 0.06 13.34 0.63
CA ARG A 9 -0.17 12.77 1.97
C ARG A 9 0.37 11.34 2.09
N ALA A 10 0.27 10.54 1.04
CA ALA A 10 0.83 9.20 0.98
C ALA A 10 2.36 9.20 0.87
N GLY A 11 2.97 10.36 0.56
CA GLY A 11 4.40 10.51 0.34
C GLY A 11 4.87 10.05 -1.04
N VAL A 12 3.97 9.99 -2.03
CA VAL A 12 4.37 9.79 -3.43
C VAL A 12 5.26 10.96 -3.84
N GLY A 13 6.40 10.67 -4.46
CA GLY A 13 7.33 11.71 -4.90
C GLY A 13 6.71 12.66 -5.93
N PRO A 14 7.24 13.89 -6.06
CA PRO A 14 6.63 14.94 -6.87
C PRO A 14 6.86 14.76 -8.37
N THR A 15 7.72 13.83 -8.79
CA THR A 15 8.11 13.65 -10.19
C THR A 15 7.04 12.86 -10.97
N ILE A 16 7.05 13.00 -12.30
CA ILE A 16 6.16 12.22 -13.16
C ILE A 16 6.47 10.73 -13.03
N GLU A 17 7.74 10.39 -12.86
CA GLU A 17 8.26 9.04 -12.68
C GLU A 17 7.75 8.41 -11.39
N ASP A 18 7.78 9.13 -10.26
CA ASP A 18 7.28 8.64 -8.97
C ASP A 18 5.77 8.36 -9.04
N ARG A 19 5.02 9.27 -9.65
CA ARG A 19 3.58 9.12 -9.85
C ARG A 19 3.30 7.93 -10.77
N ALA A 20 4.00 7.83 -11.90
CA ALA A 20 3.85 6.71 -12.82
C ALA A 20 4.18 5.37 -12.15
N ALA A 21 5.22 5.31 -11.32
CA ALA A 21 5.58 4.11 -10.55
C ALA A 21 4.48 3.70 -9.55
N PHE A 22 3.83 4.68 -8.90
CA PHE A 22 2.67 4.42 -8.05
C PHE A 22 1.49 3.85 -8.84
N TRP A 23 1.12 4.48 -9.96
CA TRP A 23 -0.08 4.14 -10.74
C TRP A 23 0.08 2.87 -11.59
N LYS A 24 1.30 2.52 -12.00
CA LYS A 24 1.59 1.40 -12.92
C LYS A 24 0.90 0.10 -12.52
N PRO A 25 0.87 -0.37 -11.26
CA PRO A 25 0.28 -1.67 -10.94
C PRO A 25 -1.25 -1.72 -11.02
N PHE A 26 -1.92 -0.56 -11.09
CA PHE A 26 -3.38 -0.47 -11.27
C PHE A 26 -3.80 -0.56 -12.74
N HIS A 27 -2.89 -0.42 -13.72
CA HIS A 27 -3.24 -0.46 -15.16
C HIS A 27 -3.94 -1.75 -15.62
N ARG A 28 -3.80 -2.83 -14.83
CA ARG A 28 -4.43 -4.13 -15.06
C ARG A 28 -5.92 -4.16 -14.68
N LEU A 29 -6.41 -3.13 -13.99
CA LEU A 29 -7.82 -2.96 -13.66
C LEU A 29 -8.54 -2.29 -14.84
N PRO A 30 -9.87 -2.48 -14.96
CA PRO A 30 -10.68 -1.70 -15.88
C PRO A 30 -10.46 -0.21 -15.66
N ALA A 31 -10.47 0.59 -16.74
CA ALA A 31 -10.22 2.03 -16.67
C ALA A 31 -11.14 2.75 -15.67
N THR A 32 -12.36 2.25 -15.50
CA THR A 32 -13.37 2.74 -14.53
C THR A 32 -12.97 2.52 -13.07
N GLU A 33 -12.06 1.59 -12.77
CA GLU A 33 -11.66 1.21 -11.41
C GLU A 33 -10.27 1.73 -11.02
N VAL A 34 -9.43 2.10 -12.00
CA VAL A 34 -8.04 2.52 -11.75
C VAL A 34 -7.98 3.65 -10.73
N ILE A 35 -8.78 4.70 -10.95
CA ILE A 35 -8.78 5.90 -10.10
C ILE A 35 -9.25 5.57 -8.68
N ASP A 36 -10.33 4.80 -8.54
CA ASP A 36 -10.88 4.45 -7.23
C ASP A 36 -9.95 3.52 -6.44
N ALA A 37 -9.36 2.53 -7.11
CA ALA A 37 -8.37 1.65 -6.51
C ALA A 37 -7.12 2.43 -6.07
N GLY A 38 -6.57 3.28 -6.93
CA GLY A 38 -5.42 4.10 -6.57
C GLY A 38 -5.74 5.10 -5.45
N ALA A 39 -6.91 5.75 -5.47
CA ALA A 39 -7.35 6.63 -4.40
C ALA A 39 -7.47 5.91 -3.05
N ARG A 40 -8.03 4.69 -3.03
CA ARG A 40 -8.06 3.85 -1.83
C ARG A 40 -6.66 3.50 -1.33
N ALA A 41 -5.74 3.17 -2.22
CA ALA A 41 -4.35 2.87 -1.86
C ALA A 41 -3.63 4.10 -1.31
N LEU A 42 -3.82 5.29 -1.89
CA LEU A 42 -3.27 6.54 -1.37
C LEU A 42 -3.82 6.88 0.02
N ARG A 43 -5.13 6.75 0.22
CA ARG A 43 -5.75 6.91 1.54
C ARG A 43 -5.17 5.93 2.55
N GLY A 44 -5.05 4.66 2.18
CA GLY A 44 -4.42 3.63 3.02
C GLY A 44 -2.97 3.95 3.39
N ALA A 45 -2.15 4.37 2.42
CA ALA A 45 -0.76 4.75 2.66
C ALA A 45 -0.64 5.98 3.56
N ALA A 46 -1.49 7.00 3.36
CA ALA A 46 -1.56 8.17 4.22
C ALA A 46 -1.97 7.79 5.65
N LEU A 47 -2.96 6.91 5.82
CA LEU A 47 -3.39 6.45 7.15
C LEU A 47 -2.29 5.64 7.86
N LEU A 48 -1.58 4.78 7.12
CA LEU A 48 -0.42 4.05 7.64
C LEU A 48 0.70 5.00 8.08
N ALA A 49 0.79 6.23 7.54
CA ALA A 49 1.78 7.22 7.95
C ALA A 49 1.42 7.88 9.30
N GLU A 50 0.14 7.88 9.67
CA GLU A 50 -0.39 8.50 10.90
C GLU A 50 -0.48 7.52 12.08
N LEU A 51 -0.28 6.22 11.85
CA LEU A 51 -0.36 5.24 12.94
C LEU A 51 0.71 5.51 14.00
N PRO A 52 0.44 5.31 15.30
CA PRO A 52 1.40 5.58 16.38
C PRO A 52 2.67 4.72 16.32
N HIS A 53 2.70 3.70 15.46
CA HIS A 53 3.89 2.88 15.15
C HIS A 53 4.42 3.13 13.72
N ALA A 54 3.90 4.12 13.00
CA ALA A 54 4.25 4.44 11.61
C ALA A 54 5.70 4.87 11.43
N GLY A 55 6.38 5.30 12.51
CA GLY A 55 7.80 5.61 12.51
C GLY A 55 8.69 4.43 12.10
N THR A 56 8.18 3.19 12.11
CA THR A 56 8.90 1.99 11.68
C THR A 56 8.69 1.64 10.21
N LEU A 57 7.67 2.21 9.56
CA LEU A 57 7.39 1.97 8.14
C LEU A 57 7.98 3.08 7.28
N THR A 58 8.75 2.71 6.26
CA THR A 58 9.18 3.67 5.25
C THR A 58 8.00 4.06 4.35
N THR A 59 8.08 5.20 3.67
CA THR A 59 7.08 5.61 2.67
C THR A 59 6.84 4.54 1.62
N GLU A 60 7.93 3.92 1.13
CA GLU A 60 7.86 2.84 0.15
C GLU A 60 7.09 1.62 0.71
N GLN A 61 7.33 1.22 1.96
CA GLN A 61 6.62 0.11 2.60
C GLN A 61 5.13 0.41 2.78
N ARG A 62 4.77 1.65 3.16
CA ARG A 62 3.36 2.05 3.29
C ARG A 62 2.63 2.02 1.96
N ILE A 63 3.24 2.57 0.91
CA ILE A 63 2.67 2.57 -0.44
C ILE A 63 2.53 1.13 -0.96
N ALA A 64 3.59 0.33 -0.84
CA ALA A 64 3.59 -1.08 -1.23
C ALA A 64 2.47 -1.87 -0.55
N LEU A 65 2.35 -1.73 0.77
CA LEU A 65 1.36 -2.43 1.58
C LEU A 65 -0.07 -2.02 1.23
N ALA A 66 -0.32 -0.71 1.14
CA ALA A 66 -1.65 -0.20 0.85
C ALA A 66 -2.11 -0.59 -0.57
N ARG A 67 -1.19 -0.50 -1.54
CA ARG A 67 -1.42 -0.97 -2.91
C ARG A 67 -1.71 -2.47 -2.95
N TYR A 68 -0.90 -3.28 -2.26
CA TYR A 68 -1.08 -4.72 -2.20
C TYR A 68 -2.47 -5.09 -1.64
N ALA A 69 -2.88 -4.43 -0.55
CA ALA A 69 -4.18 -4.65 0.07
C ALA A 69 -5.34 -4.35 -0.88
N VAL A 70 -5.34 -3.19 -1.54
CA VAL A 70 -6.40 -2.84 -2.51
C VAL A 70 -6.44 -3.83 -3.67
N LEU A 71 -5.28 -4.24 -4.17
CA LEU A 71 -5.15 -5.09 -5.34
C LEU A 71 -5.46 -6.57 -5.08
N ARG A 72 -5.45 -7.01 -3.81
CA ARG A 72 -5.80 -8.37 -3.40
C ARG A 72 -7.20 -8.47 -2.80
N GLY A 73 -7.76 -7.37 -2.29
CA GLY A 73 -9.08 -7.36 -1.68
C GLY A 73 -9.07 -7.90 -0.24
N PRO A 74 -10.19 -8.45 0.27
CA PRO A 74 -10.37 -8.76 1.70
C PRO A 74 -9.32 -9.72 2.27
N ASP A 75 -8.86 -10.68 1.47
CA ASP A 75 -7.91 -11.73 1.89
C ASP A 75 -6.45 -11.30 1.78
N TRP A 76 -6.18 -10.00 1.62
CA TRP A 76 -4.83 -9.49 1.34
C TRP A 76 -3.80 -9.88 2.40
N LYS A 77 -4.19 -10.02 3.68
CA LYS A 77 -3.26 -10.45 4.73
C LYS A 77 -2.83 -11.90 4.56
N GLU A 78 -3.77 -12.78 4.25
CA GLU A 78 -3.48 -14.20 4.00
C GLU A 78 -2.63 -14.35 2.74
N ALA A 79 -3.01 -13.67 1.66
CA ALA A 79 -2.25 -13.63 0.42
C ALA A 79 -0.82 -13.12 0.65
N LEU A 80 -0.65 -12.03 1.41
CA LEU A 80 0.68 -11.48 1.72
C LEU A 80 1.52 -12.44 2.55
N ARG A 81 0.91 -13.10 3.54
CA ARG A 81 1.60 -14.14 4.33
C ARG A 81 2.06 -15.30 3.45
N GLY A 82 1.21 -15.77 2.54
CA GLY A 82 1.56 -16.80 1.56
C GLY A 82 2.71 -16.37 0.64
N ASP A 83 2.64 -15.14 0.12
CA ASP A 83 3.70 -14.59 -0.74
C ASP A 83 5.02 -14.36 0.02
N TRP A 84 4.98 -14.02 1.32
CA TRP A 84 6.16 -13.96 2.17
C TRP A 84 6.81 -15.32 2.38
N MET A 85 6.02 -16.38 2.58
CA MET A 85 6.54 -17.74 2.76
C MET A 85 7.09 -18.33 1.46
N ALA A 86 6.50 -17.97 0.33
CA ALA A 86 6.96 -18.37 -0.99
C ALA A 86 8.04 -17.47 -1.59
N ALA A 87 8.50 -16.44 -0.87
CA ALA A 87 9.47 -15.44 -1.34
C ALA A 87 9.06 -14.73 -2.66
N ARG A 88 7.75 -14.52 -2.86
CA ARG A 88 7.18 -13.91 -4.08
C ARG A 88 6.80 -12.44 -3.93
N SER A 89 6.94 -11.86 -2.73
CA SER A 89 6.53 -10.47 -2.52
C SER A 89 7.53 -9.48 -3.13
N GLU A 90 7.06 -8.29 -3.46
CA GLU A 90 7.93 -7.22 -3.98
C GLU A 90 8.97 -6.76 -2.92
N PRO A 91 10.10 -6.13 -3.34
CA PRO A 91 11.21 -5.82 -2.44
C PRO A 91 10.82 -5.05 -1.17
N ALA A 92 9.93 -4.06 -1.28
CA ALA A 92 9.44 -3.30 -0.13
C ALA A 92 8.68 -4.18 0.87
N LEU A 93 7.87 -5.12 0.39
CA LEU A 93 7.12 -6.07 1.23
C LEU A 93 8.03 -7.15 1.84
N HIS A 94 9.09 -7.57 1.14
CA HIS A 94 10.13 -8.41 1.74
C HIS A 94 10.88 -7.67 2.85
N ARG A 95 11.28 -6.41 2.63
CA ARG A 95 11.89 -5.58 3.69
C ARG A 95 10.96 -5.43 4.89
N LEU A 96 9.66 -5.20 4.63
CA LEU A 96 8.64 -5.11 5.67
C LEU A 96 8.56 -6.40 6.50
N ARG A 97 8.55 -7.57 5.85
CA ARG A 97 8.62 -8.87 6.54
C ARG A 97 9.86 -8.95 7.43
N ASN A 98 11.02 -8.55 6.93
CA ASN A 98 12.29 -8.69 7.65
C ASN A 98 12.35 -7.78 8.89
N THR A 99 11.68 -6.63 8.87
CA THR A 99 11.68 -5.69 10.01
C THR A 99 10.56 -5.93 11.01
N HIS A 100 9.40 -6.45 10.58
CA HIS A 100 8.20 -6.56 11.45
C HIS A 100 7.69 -7.99 11.64
N GLY A 101 7.92 -8.86 10.65
CA GLY A 101 7.48 -10.25 10.66
C GLY A 101 5.96 -10.48 10.51
N PRO A 102 5.52 -11.75 10.40
CA PRO A 102 4.10 -12.10 10.21
C PRO A 102 3.17 -11.76 11.39
N ALA A 103 3.68 -11.76 12.63
CA ALA A 103 2.86 -11.46 13.80
C ALA A 103 2.38 -10.01 13.83
N TRP A 104 3.23 -9.07 13.39
CA TRP A 104 2.86 -7.66 13.25
C TRP A 104 1.71 -7.45 12.26
N LEU A 105 1.72 -8.18 11.14
CA LEU A 105 0.66 -8.11 10.13
C LEU A 105 -0.73 -8.49 10.67
N ALA A 106 -0.77 -9.45 11.61
CA ALA A 106 -2.03 -9.86 12.22
C ALA A 106 -2.70 -8.72 12.99
N GLY A 107 -1.91 -7.97 13.78
CA GLY A 107 -2.38 -6.82 14.56
C GLY A 107 -2.63 -5.55 13.76
N LEU A 108 -2.16 -5.47 12.51
CA LEU A 108 -2.36 -4.29 11.67
C LEU A 108 -3.80 -4.22 11.16
N ALA A 109 -4.62 -3.33 11.71
CA ALA A 109 -5.85 -2.94 11.04
C ALA A 109 -5.49 -1.99 9.89
N MET A 110 -5.78 -2.38 8.65
CA MET A 110 -5.78 -1.40 7.58
C MET A 110 -7.09 -0.63 7.73
N PRO A 111 -7.05 0.66 8.12
CA PRO A 111 -8.27 1.43 8.18
C PRO A 111 -8.81 1.46 6.76
N GLU A 112 -9.96 0.81 6.55
CA GLU A 112 -10.66 0.90 5.28
C GLU A 112 -10.75 2.37 4.95
N ALA A 113 -10.17 2.72 3.80
CA ALA A 113 -10.40 4.01 3.19
C ALA A 113 -11.90 4.05 2.89
N ARG A 114 -12.68 4.54 3.86
CA ARG A 114 -14.14 4.62 3.78
C ARG A 114 -14.50 5.21 2.39
N PRO A 115 -15.47 4.60 1.68
CA PRO A 115 -15.88 5.06 0.36
C PRO A 115 -16.11 6.58 0.36
#